data_AF-A0A7X5P7T6-F1
#
_entry.id   AF-A0A7X5P7T6-F1
#
_cell.length_a   1.000
_cell.length_b   1.000
_cell.length_c   1.000
_cell.angle_alpha   90.00
_cell.angle_beta   90.00
_cell.angle_gamma   90.00
#
_symmetry.space_group_name_H-M   'P 1'
#
loop_
_entity.id
_entity.type
_entity.pdbx_description
1 polymer ?
#
loop_
_entity_poly.entity_id
_entity_poly.type
_entity_poly.pdbx_seq_one_letter_code
_entity_poly.pdbx_strand_id
1 'polypeptide(L)'
;MMKKITEIEAKNLAEENKQNGCVIEYIGVEDVPYKHAAQEYKVFPDELKNKKVYSFHELDKYGAASSQYYIDFEGNVYRDTLPINNQCVKIK
;
A
#
# COMPACT_ATOMS: atom_id res chain seq x y z
N MET A 1 19.18 -11.70 -11.54
CA MET A 1 17.85 -11.06 -11.45
C MET A 1 17.34 -11.27 -10.04
N MET A 2 16.96 -10.19 -9.34
CA MET A 2 16.28 -10.31 -8.05
C MET A 2 14.89 -10.89 -8.27
N LYS A 3 14.49 -11.90 -7.49
CA LYS A 3 13.16 -12.51 -7.59
C LYS A 3 12.13 -11.50 -7.10
N LYS A 4 11.11 -11.21 -7.91
CA LYS A 4 9.98 -10.39 -7.49
C LYS A 4 9.11 -11.18 -6.51
N ILE A 5 8.63 -10.51 -5.47
CA ILE A 5 7.64 -11.10 -4.59
C ILE A 5 6.29 -11.30 -5.31
N THR A 6 5.54 -12.28 -4.87
CA THR A 6 4.19 -12.61 -5.32
C THR A 6 3.15 -11.81 -4.55
N GLU A 7 1.90 -11.82 -5.04
CA GLU A 7 0.76 -11.22 -4.34
C GLU A 7 0.56 -11.80 -2.93
N ILE A 8 0.76 -13.13 -2.76
CA ILE A 8 0.64 -13.80 -1.46
C ILE A 8 1.73 -13.33 -0.51
N GLU A 9 2.98 -13.23 -0.99
CA GLU A 9 4.10 -12.70 -0.20
C GLU A 9 3.84 -11.22 0.18
N ALA A 10 3.31 -10.42 -0.74
CA ALA A 10 2.94 -9.03 -0.48
C ALA A 10 1.81 -8.92 0.55
N LYS A 11 0.79 -9.77 0.44
CA LYS A 11 -0.32 -9.81 1.40
C LYS A 11 0.18 -10.15 2.81
N ASN A 12 1.08 -11.13 2.94
CA ASN A 12 1.65 -11.48 4.23
C ASN A 12 2.39 -10.28 4.85
N LEU A 13 3.14 -9.52 4.06
CA LEU A 13 3.79 -8.29 4.54
C LEU A 13 2.78 -7.23 5.00
N ALA A 14 1.66 -7.05 4.30
CA ALA A 14 0.59 -6.16 4.77
C ALA A 14 -0.04 -6.67 6.09
N GLU A 15 -0.30 -7.98 6.19
CA GLU A 15 -0.89 -8.61 7.37
C GLU A 15 0.02 -8.52 8.60
N GLU A 16 1.34 -8.61 8.44
CA GLU A 16 2.34 -8.43 9.50
C GLU A 16 2.34 -7.01 10.09
N ASN A 17 2.00 -6.00 9.28
CA ASN A 17 2.06 -4.59 9.66
C ASN A 17 0.70 -4.00 10.05
N LYS A 18 -0.38 -4.79 9.94
CA LYS A 18 -1.73 -4.32 10.19
C LYS A 18 -2.01 -4.03 11.66
N GLN A 19 -2.96 -3.14 11.90
CA GLN A 19 -3.48 -2.85 13.21
C GLN A 19 -4.34 -4.02 13.73
N ASN A 20 -4.29 -4.24 15.04
CA ASN A 20 -5.09 -5.29 15.68
C ASN A 20 -6.59 -5.07 15.43
N GLY A 21 -7.29 -6.14 15.05
CA GLY A 21 -8.71 -6.09 14.73
C GLY A 21 -9.04 -5.55 13.33
N CYS A 22 -8.04 -5.16 12.52
CA CYS A 22 -8.24 -4.81 11.12
C CYS A 22 -8.06 -6.02 10.18
N VAL A 23 -8.61 -5.92 8.98
CA VAL A 23 -8.48 -6.90 7.90
C VAL A 23 -7.82 -6.27 6.68
N ILE A 24 -7.05 -7.07 5.94
CA ILE A 24 -6.38 -6.64 4.72
C ILE A 24 -7.19 -7.11 3.51
N GLU A 25 -7.62 -6.15 2.69
CA GLU A 25 -8.31 -6.37 1.43
C GLU A 25 -7.39 -6.04 0.26
N TYR A 26 -7.28 -6.95 -0.72
CA TYR A 26 -6.47 -6.71 -1.91
C TYR A 26 -7.22 -5.84 -2.91
N ILE A 27 -6.54 -4.82 -3.41
CA ILE A 27 -7.09 -3.88 -4.41
C ILE A 27 -6.63 -4.29 -5.81
N GLY A 28 -5.33 -4.53 -5.97
CA GLY A 28 -4.73 -4.80 -7.27
C GLY A 28 -3.28 -4.38 -7.38
N VAL A 29 -2.78 -4.40 -8.61
CA VAL A 29 -1.46 -3.85 -8.97
C VAL A 29 -1.66 -2.44 -9.53
N GLU A 30 -1.07 -1.46 -8.86
CA GLU A 30 -1.25 -0.04 -9.16
C GLU A 30 0.07 0.60 -9.66
N ASP A 31 -0.05 1.60 -10.52
CA ASP A 31 1.07 2.50 -10.87
C ASP A 31 1.12 3.65 -9.86
N VAL A 32 2.32 4.04 -9.41
CA VAL A 32 2.51 5.15 -8.46
C VAL A 32 3.19 6.35 -9.14
N PRO A 33 2.63 7.57 -9.07
CA PRO A 33 1.28 7.88 -8.62
C PRO A 33 0.23 7.29 -9.57
N TYR A 34 -0.99 7.14 -9.09
CA TYR A 34 -2.09 6.56 -9.85
C TYR A 34 -2.35 7.33 -11.14
N LYS A 35 -2.25 6.66 -12.29
CA LYS A 35 -2.48 7.26 -13.61
C LYS A 35 -3.88 7.84 -13.80
N HIS A 36 -4.87 7.34 -13.06
CA HIS A 36 -6.27 7.76 -13.16
C HIS A 36 -6.61 8.95 -12.26
N ALA A 37 -5.69 9.38 -11.39
CA ALA A 37 -5.91 10.53 -10.52
C ALA A 37 -5.64 11.83 -11.28
N ALA A 38 -6.67 12.64 -11.49
CA ALA A 38 -6.56 13.93 -12.17
C ALA A 38 -5.72 14.97 -11.38
N GLN A 39 -5.52 14.74 -10.09
CA GLN A 39 -4.72 15.58 -9.20
C GLN A 39 -3.91 14.70 -8.24
N GLU A 40 -2.69 15.14 -7.89
CA GLU A 40 -1.89 14.51 -6.85
C GLU A 40 -2.60 14.65 -5.49
N TYR A 41 -3.41 13.65 -5.13
CA TYR A 41 -4.13 13.61 -3.87
C TYR A 41 -3.29 13.01 -2.73
N LYS A 42 -2.11 12.48 -3.05
CA LYS A 42 -1.25 11.73 -2.14
C LYS A 42 0.23 11.97 -2.45
N VAL A 43 1.00 12.23 -1.41
CA VAL A 43 2.46 12.39 -1.51
C VAL A 43 3.11 11.03 -1.33
N PHE A 44 3.84 10.59 -2.36
CA PHE A 44 4.59 9.34 -2.35
C PHE A 44 6.09 9.58 -2.16
N PRO A 45 6.81 8.65 -1.48
CA PRO A 45 8.27 8.67 -1.45
C PRO A 45 8.86 8.58 -2.86
N ASP A 46 9.95 9.30 -3.12
CA ASP A 46 10.56 9.34 -4.45
C ASP A 46 10.98 7.94 -4.96
N GLU A 47 11.39 7.05 -4.06
CA GLU A 47 11.74 5.66 -4.38
C GLU A 47 10.55 4.79 -4.82
N LEU A 48 9.31 5.22 -4.55
CA LEU A 48 8.09 4.53 -4.96
C LEU A 48 7.50 5.12 -6.24
N LYS A 49 7.85 6.36 -6.59
CA LYS A 49 7.38 7.01 -7.81
C LYS A 49 7.85 6.23 -9.05
N ASN A 50 6.97 6.14 -10.04
CA ASN A 50 7.14 5.40 -11.29
C ASN A 50 7.29 3.87 -11.12
N LYS A 51 6.96 3.31 -9.94
CA LYS A 51 6.91 1.86 -9.72
C LYS A 51 5.50 1.30 -9.83
N LYS A 52 5.43 -0.01 -10.05
CA LYS A 52 4.23 -0.83 -9.83
C LYS A 52 4.30 -1.47 -8.46
N VAL A 53 3.16 -1.49 -7.76
CA VAL A 53 3.05 -2.00 -6.40
C VAL A 53 1.82 -2.89 -6.27
N TYR A 54 1.88 -3.87 -5.37
CA TYR A 54 0.68 -4.49 -4.84
C TYR A 54 0.02 -3.53 -3.84
N SER A 55 -1.27 -3.29 -4.00
CA SER A 55 -2.02 -2.35 -3.18
C SER A 55 -3.09 -3.06 -2.36
N PHE A 56 -3.21 -2.68 -1.08
CA PHE A 56 -4.18 -3.26 -0.15
C PHE A 56 -4.85 -2.19 0.72
N HIS A 57 -6.12 -2.36 1.03
CA HIS A 57 -6.78 -1.60 2.08
C HIS A 57 -6.66 -2.32 3.43
N GLU A 58 -6.41 -1.53 4.47
CA GLU A 58 -6.67 -1.92 5.84
C GLU A 58 -8.06 -1.45 6.22
N LEU A 59 -8.97 -2.40 6.48
CA LEU A 59 -10.32 -2.09 6.91
C LEU A 59 -10.44 -2.31 8.43
N ASP A 60 -11.05 -1.34 9.12
CA ASP A 60 -11.37 -1.47 10.54
C ASP A 60 -12.54 -2.45 10.78
N LYS A 61 -12.93 -2.62 12.05
CA LYS A 61 -14.03 -3.50 12.45
C LYS A 61 -15.40 -3.11 11.87
N TYR A 62 -15.54 -1.89 11.34
CA TYR A 62 -16.75 -1.40 10.69
C TYR A 62 -16.67 -1.51 9.16
N GLY A 63 -15.55 -2.02 8.62
CA GLY A 63 -15.30 -2.12 7.18
C GLY A 63 -14.83 -0.80 6.56
N ALA A 64 -14.49 0.22 7.36
CA ALA A 64 -13.99 1.49 6.84
C ALA A 64 -12.48 1.41 6.61
N ALA A 65 -12.01 1.92 5.48
CA ALA A 65 -10.58 1.97 5.18
C ALA A 65 -9.86 2.94 6.12
N SER A 66 -8.97 2.40 6.96
CA SER A 66 -8.17 3.15 7.93
C SER A 66 -6.75 3.42 7.43
N SER A 67 -6.23 2.57 6.55
CA SER A 67 -4.93 2.74 5.89
C SER A 67 -4.94 2.12 4.50
N GLN A 68 -3.98 2.53 3.66
CA GLN A 68 -3.64 1.83 2.43
C GLN A 68 -2.18 1.41 2.45
N TYR A 69 -1.93 0.13 2.14
CA TYR A 69 -0.59 -0.44 2.00
C TYR A 69 -0.19 -0.53 0.53
N TYR A 70 1.09 -0.25 0.27
CA TYR A 70 1.75 -0.46 -1.01
C TYR A 70 2.97 -1.31 -0.77
N ILE A 71 3.07 -2.43 -1.48
CA ILE A 71 4.24 -3.29 -1.42
C ILE A 71 4.85 -3.35 -2.81
N ASP A 72 6.09 -2.87 -2.92
CA ASP A 72 6.80 -2.96 -4.19
C ASP A 72 7.28 -4.40 -4.46
N PHE A 73 7.69 -4.68 -5.69
CA PHE A 73 8.09 -6.04 -6.06
C PHE A 73 9.41 -6.50 -5.44
N GLU A 74 10.11 -5.64 -4.71
CA GLU A 74 11.30 -5.96 -3.93
C GLU A 74 10.95 -6.31 -2.47
N GLY A 75 9.70 -6.09 -2.05
CA GLY A 75 9.20 -6.37 -0.70
C GLY A 75 9.31 -5.20 0.27
N ASN A 76 9.61 -3.99 -0.22
CA ASN A 76 9.51 -2.78 0.59
C ASN A 76 8.04 -2.48 0.88
N VAL A 77 7.73 -2.10 2.12
CA VAL A 77 6.36 -1.83 2.56
C VAL A 77 6.19 -0.34 2.81
N TYR A 78 5.17 0.22 2.19
CA TYR A 78 4.75 1.61 2.37
C TYR A 78 3.31 1.66 2.81
N ARG A 79 2.96 2.69 3.57
CA ARG A 79 1.62 2.87 4.12
C ARG A 79 1.26 4.35 4.16
N ASP A 80 0.01 4.66 3.91
CA ASP A 80 -0.62 5.89 4.41
C ASP A 80 -1.80 5.57 5.31
N THR A 81 -2.14 6.54 6.15
CA THR A 81 -3.33 6.48 7.01
C THR A 81 -4.43 7.31 6.34
N LEU A 82 -5.63 6.77 6.29
CA LEU A 82 -6.81 7.44 5.77
C LEU A 82 -7.69 7.92 6.94
N PRO A 83 -8.39 9.07 6.80
CA PRO A 83 -8.23 10.10 5.76
C PRO A 83 -7.08 11.08 6.08
N ILE A 84 -6.33 10.81 7.14
CA ILE A 84 -5.45 11.79 7.80
C ILE A 84 -4.03 11.66 7.25
N ASN A 85 -3.63 12.69 6.50
CA ASN A 85 -2.28 13.07 6.07
C ASN A 85 -1.94 12.88 4.60
N ASN A 86 -2.70 12.10 3.81
CA ASN A 86 -2.44 11.92 2.37
C ASN A 86 -0.95 11.64 2.05
N GLN A 87 -0.21 11.08 3.01
CA GLN A 87 1.24 10.94 2.95
C GLN A 87 1.57 9.47 3.11
N CYS A 88 2.11 8.90 2.04
CA CYS A 88 2.63 7.56 2.03
C CYS A 88 4.05 7.57 2.57
N VAL A 89 4.34 6.70 3.54
CA VAL A 89 5.65 6.56 4.16
C VAL A 89 6.13 5.12 4.06
N LYS A 90 7.44 4.92 3.93
CA LYS A 90 8.05 3.60 4.05
C LYS A 90 8.03 3.16 5.51
N ILE A 91 7.62 1.92 5.76
CA ILE A 91 7.56 1.34 7.11
C ILE A 91 8.42 0.08 7.25
N LYS A 92 8.84 -0.53 6.14
CA LYS A 92 9.76 -1.68 6.10
C LYS A 92 10.57 -1.67 4.81
#